data_AF-A0A4W5QPQ3-F1
#
_entry.id   AF-A0A4W5QPQ3-F1
#
_cell.length_a   1.000
_cell.length_b   1.000
_cell.length_c   1.000
_cell.angle_alpha   90.00
_cell.angle_beta   90.00
_cell.angle_gamma   90.00
#
_symmetry.space_group_name_H-M   'P 1'
#
loop_
_entity.id
_entity.type
_entity.pdbx_description
1 polymer ?
#
loop_
_entity_poly.entity_id
_entity_poly.type
_entity_poly.pdbx_seq_one_letter_code
_entity_poly.pdbx_strand_id
1 'polypeptide(L)'
;MWHLAYSTSLHGSSLKSLYRKLNGSDSPVLMVIKDSLNQVFGSFLSHPLRPSETFYGTGETFLFMLHPRFKCFRWTRENSFFIKGDLDSFAIGGGSGHFGLWLDETLYLGRSSPCYTFNNCCLSERDDFHVIELEVWTFW
;
A
#
# COMPACT_ATOMS: atom_id res chain seq x y z
N MET A 1 1.19 -20.80 -2.78
CA MET A 1 2.65 -20.51 -2.72
C MET A 1 2.85 -19.00 -2.85
N TRP A 2 3.83 -18.40 -2.16
CA TRP A 2 4.11 -16.96 -2.26
C TRP A 2 5.00 -16.69 -3.46
N HIS A 3 4.70 -15.63 -4.21
CA HIS A 3 5.47 -15.24 -5.39
C HIS A 3 5.82 -13.74 -5.36
N LEU A 4 7.10 -13.40 -5.50
CA LEU A 4 7.55 -12.01 -5.60
C LEU A 4 7.18 -11.44 -6.97
N ALA A 5 6.08 -10.70 -7.05
CA ALA A 5 5.57 -10.12 -8.28
C ALA A 5 6.30 -8.83 -8.70
N TYR A 6 6.73 -8.03 -7.72
CA TYR A 6 7.47 -6.79 -7.94
C TYR A 6 8.42 -6.51 -6.77
N SER A 7 9.53 -5.85 -7.08
CA SER A 7 10.46 -5.30 -6.09
C SER A 7 11.18 -4.11 -6.72
N THR A 8 11.32 -3.00 -5.99
CA THR A 8 12.03 -1.81 -6.50
C THR A 8 13.50 -2.07 -6.76
N SER A 9 14.13 -2.97 -6.01
CA SER A 9 15.55 -3.34 -6.18
C SER A 9 15.80 -4.17 -7.46
N LEU A 10 14.79 -4.94 -7.91
CA LEU A 10 14.90 -5.80 -9.10
C LEU A 10 14.29 -5.19 -10.37
N HIS A 11 13.23 -4.39 -10.23
CA HIS A 11 12.39 -3.94 -11.35
C HIS A 11 12.42 -2.42 -11.56
N GLY A 12 13.19 -1.69 -10.76
CA GLY A 12 13.23 -0.23 -10.74
C GLY A 12 12.09 0.38 -9.92
N SER A 13 12.08 1.71 -9.83
CA SER A 13 11.15 2.47 -8.97
C SER A 13 10.16 3.26 -9.84
N SER A 14 9.14 2.57 -10.36
CA SER A 14 8.12 3.18 -11.23
C SER A 14 6.75 2.55 -11.01
N LEU A 15 5.78 3.36 -10.62
CA LEU A 15 4.39 2.94 -10.43
C LEU A 15 3.79 2.31 -11.69
N LYS A 16 4.11 2.84 -12.87
CA LYS A 16 3.70 2.26 -14.16
C LYS A 16 4.24 0.84 -14.35
N SER A 17 5.50 0.59 -13.96
CA SER A 17 6.07 -0.75 -14.03
C SER A 17 5.43 -1.70 -13.02
N LEU A 18 5.09 -1.22 -11.82
CA LEU A 18 4.33 -1.98 -10.83
C LEU A 18 2.95 -2.38 -11.37
N TYR A 19 2.17 -1.43 -11.90
CA TYR A 19 0.87 -1.74 -12.50
C TYR A 19 0.96 -2.77 -13.62
N ARG A 20 1.94 -2.67 -14.53
CA ARG A 20 2.13 -3.68 -15.58
C ARG A 20 2.41 -5.08 -15.02
N LYS A 21 3.14 -5.18 -13.92
CA LYS A 21 3.49 -6.47 -13.29
C LYS A 21 2.33 -7.10 -12.54
N LEU A 22 1.39 -6.29 -12.05
CA LEU A 22 0.17 -6.76 -11.41
C LEU A 22 -0.99 -6.96 -12.40
N ASN A 23 -0.89 -6.43 -13.61
CA ASN A 23 -1.90 -6.61 -14.63
C ASN A 23 -2.02 -8.09 -15.03
N GLY A 24 -3.24 -8.60 -15.11
CA GLY A 24 -3.53 -9.99 -15.51
C GLY A 24 -3.53 -11.01 -14.36
N SER A 25 -3.31 -10.60 -13.12
CA SER A 25 -3.52 -11.44 -11.93
C SER A 25 -4.78 -10.98 -11.19
N ASP A 26 -5.71 -11.89 -10.89
CA ASP A 26 -6.85 -11.62 -9.99
C ASP A 26 -6.55 -12.13 -8.57
N SER A 27 -5.31 -11.90 -8.11
CA SER A 27 -4.82 -12.37 -6.82
C SER A 27 -4.71 -11.20 -5.83
N PRO A 28 -5.00 -11.41 -4.54
CA PRO A 28 -4.66 -10.47 -3.49
C PRO A 28 -3.16 -10.16 -3.48
N VAL A 29 -2.83 -8.98 -2.98
CA VAL A 29 -1.46 -8.46 -2.99
C VAL A 29 -1.02 -8.15 -1.57
N LEU A 30 0.13 -8.68 -1.16
CA LEU A 30 0.84 -8.21 0.02
C LEU A 30 1.95 -7.26 -0.41
N MET A 31 1.81 -6.00 -0.01
CA MET A 31 2.83 -4.97 -0.20
C MET A 31 3.60 -4.76 1.11
N VAL A 32 4.92 -4.82 1.01
CA VAL A 32 5.85 -4.58 2.13
C VAL A 32 6.76 -3.42 1.76
N ILE A 33 6.87 -2.44 2.66
CA ILE A 33 7.68 -1.24 2.49
C ILE A 33 8.69 -1.19 3.62
N LYS A 34 9.94 -0.92 3.27
CA LYS A 34 11.00 -0.53 4.19
C LYS A 34 11.38 0.92 3.93
N ASP A 35 11.32 1.74 4.96
CA ASP A 35 11.68 3.16 4.86
C ASP A 35 13.15 3.45 5.20
N SER A 36 13.55 4.72 5.06
CA SER A 36 14.91 5.20 5.34
C SER A 36 15.29 5.19 6.83
N LEU A 37 14.33 5.00 7.72
CA LEU A 37 14.54 4.81 9.16
C LEU A 37 14.52 3.33 9.56
N ASN A 38 14.56 2.41 8.59
CA ASN A 38 14.50 0.96 8.75
C ASN A 38 13.19 0.44 9.37
N GLN A 39 12.12 1.24 9.36
CA GLN A 39 10.80 0.76 9.73
C GLN A 39 10.21 -0.08 8.60
N VAL A 40 9.41 -1.09 8.97
CA VAL A 40 8.77 -1.99 8.03
C VAL A 40 7.27 -1.99 8.28
N PHE A 41 6.50 -1.66 7.25
CA PHE A 41 5.05 -1.57 7.27
C PHE A 41 4.50 -1.85 5.86
N GLY A 42 3.19 -1.85 5.70
CA GLY A 42 2.60 -2.07 4.39
C GLY A 42 1.12 -2.34 4.43
N SER A 43 0.67 -3.09 3.43
CA SER A 43 -0.74 -3.40 3.26
C SER A 43 -0.95 -4.78 2.67
N PHE A 44 -2.06 -5.40 3.06
CA PHE A 44 -2.68 -6.46 2.26
C PHE A 44 -3.82 -5.83 1.49
N LEU A 45 -3.85 -6.03 0.18
CA LEU A 45 -4.83 -5.52 -0.74
C LEU A 45 -5.66 -6.68 -1.28
N SER A 46 -6.98 -6.58 -1.19
CA SER A 46 -7.85 -7.65 -1.70
C SER A 46 -7.86 -7.75 -3.22
N HIS A 47 -7.34 -6.74 -3.92
CA HIS A 47 -7.25 -6.68 -5.37
C HIS A 47 -5.88 -6.13 -5.78
N PRO A 48 -5.38 -6.49 -6.98
CA PRO A 48 -4.16 -5.91 -7.53
C PRO A 48 -4.29 -4.38 -7.69
N LEU A 49 -3.16 -3.69 -7.49
CA LEU A 49 -3.09 -2.27 -7.77
C LEU A 49 -3.30 -1.99 -9.27
N ARG A 50 -4.19 -1.05 -9.54
CA ARG A 50 -4.50 -0.52 -10.87
C ARG A 50 -4.97 0.95 -10.78
N PRO A 51 -4.82 1.72 -11.87
CA PRO A 51 -5.50 3.00 -12.02
C PRO A 51 -7.03 2.85 -11.92
N SER A 52 -7.68 3.80 -11.26
CA SER A 52 -9.11 3.78 -10.97
C SER A 52 -9.65 5.20 -10.69
N GLU A 53 -10.77 5.57 -11.32
CA GLU A 53 -11.43 6.85 -11.04
C GLU A 53 -12.02 6.91 -9.61
N THR A 54 -12.47 5.75 -9.11
CA THR A 54 -13.11 5.59 -7.80
C THR A 54 -12.36 4.58 -6.94
N PHE A 55 -12.64 4.58 -5.63
CA PHE A 55 -12.09 3.57 -4.74
C PHE A 55 -12.64 2.18 -5.07
N TYR A 56 -11.80 1.16 -4.95
CA TYR A 56 -12.14 -0.25 -5.13
C TYR A 56 -11.53 -1.11 -4.03
N GLY A 57 -11.81 -2.42 -4.06
CA GLY A 57 -11.37 -3.38 -3.07
C GLY A 57 -12.53 -3.85 -2.15
N THR A 58 -12.18 -4.63 -1.14
CA THR A 58 -13.11 -5.23 -0.18
C THR A 58 -12.59 -5.02 1.24
N GLY A 59 -13.42 -5.36 2.23
CA GLY A 59 -13.07 -5.30 3.65
C GLY A 59 -11.93 -6.25 4.08
N GLU A 60 -11.41 -7.08 3.17
CA GLU A 60 -10.23 -7.91 3.41
C GLU A 60 -8.93 -7.08 3.33
N THR A 61 -8.96 -5.91 2.69
CA THR A 61 -7.83 -4.97 2.69
C THR A 61 -7.52 -4.50 4.11
N PHE A 62 -6.25 -4.49 4.49
CA PHE A 62 -5.80 -3.97 5.78
C PHE A 62 -4.40 -3.35 5.70
N LEU A 63 -4.10 -2.43 6.61
CA LEU A 63 -2.76 -1.88 6.80
C LEU A 63 -2.06 -2.62 7.95
N PHE A 64 -0.73 -2.66 7.93
CA PHE A 64 0.04 -3.21 9.04
C PHE A 64 1.35 -2.46 9.28
N MET A 65 1.82 -2.51 10.52
CA MET A 65 3.19 -2.26 10.91
C MET A 65 3.83 -3.60 11.28
N LEU A 66 5.12 -3.76 10.98
CA LEU A 66 5.88 -4.99 11.23
C LEU A 66 7.11 -4.72 12.12
N HIS A 67 7.88 -3.68 11.83
CA HIS A 67 9.08 -3.29 12.59
C HIS A 67 9.09 -1.78 12.85
N PRO A 68 9.36 -1.30 14.08
CA PRO A 68 9.83 -2.06 15.25
C PRO A 68 8.73 -2.77 16.03
N ARG A 69 7.45 -2.51 15.73
CA ARG A 69 6.30 -3.12 16.41
C ARG A 69 5.29 -3.66 15.42
N PHE A 70 4.85 -4.89 15.64
CA PHE A 70 3.79 -5.50 14.85
C PHE A 70 2.40 -5.00 15.29
N LYS A 71 1.58 -4.57 14.33
CA LYS A 71 0.15 -4.26 14.53
C LYS A 71 -0.59 -4.28 13.18
N CYS A 72 -1.77 -4.88 13.15
CA CYS A 72 -2.66 -4.85 11.98
C CYS A 72 -3.86 -3.91 12.22
N PHE A 73 -4.28 -3.21 11.16
CA PHE A 73 -5.40 -2.28 11.14
C PHE A 73 -6.41 -2.72 10.09
N ARG A 74 -7.43 -3.45 10.54
CA ARG A 74 -8.49 -4.00 9.69
C ARG A 74 -9.58 -2.97 9.42
N TRP A 75 -10.39 -3.25 8.41
CA TRP A 75 -11.54 -2.42 8.06
C TRP A 75 -12.48 -2.16 9.25
N THR A 76 -12.81 -0.89 9.45
CA THR A 76 -13.69 -0.40 10.52
C THR A 76 -15.17 -0.52 10.22
N ARG A 77 -15.54 -0.71 8.95
CA ARG A 77 -16.92 -0.62 8.41
C ARG A 77 -17.50 0.80 8.31
N GLU A 78 -16.70 1.83 8.56
CA GLU A 78 -17.13 3.24 8.43
C GLU A 78 -17.36 3.66 6.97
N ASN A 79 -16.53 3.18 6.04
CA ASN A 79 -16.63 3.47 4.61
C ASN A 79 -15.92 2.38 3.78
N SER A 80 -16.02 2.45 2.46
CA SER A 80 -15.39 1.49 1.53
C SER A 80 -14.24 2.10 0.71
N PHE A 81 -13.51 3.07 1.26
CA PHE A 81 -12.42 3.77 0.57
C PHE A 81 -11.08 3.02 0.68
N PHE A 82 -11.04 1.79 0.18
CA PHE A 82 -9.90 0.89 0.42
C PHE A 82 -8.68 1.19 -0.44
N ILE A 83 -8.82 1.17 -1.76
CA ILE A 83 -7.69 1.30 -2.70
C ILE A 83 -8.08 2.31 -3.78
N LYS A 84 -7.18 3.23 -4.11
CA LYS A 84 -7.31 4.14 -5.25
C LYS A 84 -5.94 4.33 -5.90
N GLY A 85 -5.86 4.18 -7.22
CA GLY A 85 -4.64 4.45 -7.97
C GLY A 85 -4.92 5.41 -9.12
N ASP A 86 -3.93 6.22 -9.47
CA ASP A 86 -3.87 6.97 -10.72
C ASP A 86 -2.47 6.80 -11.34
N LEU A 87 -2.13 7.61 -12.35
CA LEU A 87 -0.84 7.50 -13.04
C LEU A 87 0.32 8.07 -12.25
N ASP A 88 0.02 8.96 -11.29
CA ASP A 88 0.99 9.80 -10.59
C ASP A 88 1.14 9.34 -9.12
N SER A 89 0.22 8.53 -8.61
CA SER A 89 0.24 7.99 -7.25
C SER A 89 -0.73 6.83 -7.02
N PHE A 90 -0.62 6.18 -5.87
CA PHE A 90 -1.69 5.35 -5.32
C PHE A 90 -1.86 5.57 -3.82
N ALA A 91 -3.05 5.23 -3.33
CA ALA A 91 -3.47 5.43 -1.95
C ALA A 91 -4.29 4.23 -1.43
N ILE A 92 -4.13 3.97 -0.14
CA ILE A 92 -4.79 2.89 0.58
C ILE A 92 -5.41 3.46 1.87
N GLY A 93 -6.73 3.32 1.99
CA GLY A 93 -7.53 3.81 3.11
C GLY A 93 -7.76 5.32 3.06
N GLY A 94 -9.01 5.76 3.20
CA GLY A 94 -9.37 7.18 3.14
C GLY A 94 -10.40 7.61 4.20
N GLY A 95 -11.11 8.70 3.90
CA GLY A 95 -12.22 9.20 4.70
C GLY A 95 -11.90 10.37 5.64
N SER A 96 -10.63 10.62 5.97
CA SER A 96 -10.21 11.68 6.90
C SER A 96 -9.70 12.96 6.21
N GLY A 97 -9.72 13.02 4.87
CA GLY A 97 -9.01 14.04 4.08
C GLY A 97 -7.56 13.68 3.77
N HIS A 98 -7.03 12.64 4.40
CA HIS A 98 -5.73 12.03 4.13
C HIS A 98 -5.88 10.53 3.83
N PHE A 99 -4.77 9.88 3.50
CA PHE A 99 -4.73 8.45 3.23
C PHE A 99 -3.97 7.68 4.32
N GLY A 100 -4.42 6.45 4.58
CA GLY A 100 -3.74 5.53 5.48
C GLY A 100 -2.31 5.25 5.05
N LEU A 101 -2.12 5.07 3.74
CA LEU A 101 -0.83 4.94 3.06
C LEU A 101 -0.96 5.52 1.65
N TRP A 102 0.00 6.33 1.23
CA TRP A 102 0.08 6.93 -0.10
C TRP A 102 1.52 6.89 -0.60
N LEU A 103 1.73 6.65 -1.90
CA LEU A 103 3.03 6.67 -2.56
C LEU A 103 2.95 7.37 -3.92
N ASP A 104 4.03 8.04 -4.30
CA ASP A 104 4.18 8.75 -5.57
C ASP A 104 4.51 7.83 -6.77
N GLU A 105 4.55 8.42 -7.97
CA GLU A 105 4.82 7.72 -9.24
C GLU A 105 6.20 7.05 -9.30
N THR A 106 7.15 7.58 -8.53
CA THR A 106 8.52 7.06 -8.47
C THR A 106 8.70 5.99 -7.40
N LEU A 107 7.65 5.68 -6.61
CA LEU A 107 7.71 4.75 -5.48
C LEU A 107 8.83 5.11 -4.48
N TYR A 108 9.12 6.40 -4.32
CA TYR A 108 10.18 6.91 -3.46
C TYR A 108 9.62 7.75 -2.32
N LEU A 109 8.66 8.63 -2.61
CA LEU A 109 8.00 9.45 -1.59
C LEU A 109 6.73 8.74 -1.14
N GLY A 110 6.57 8.61 0.16
CA GLY A 110 5.36 8.10 0.75
C GLY A 110 4.86 8.97 1.89
N ARG A 111 3.56 8.85 2.15
CA ARG A 111 2.89 9.49 3.28
C ARG A 111 1.96 8.50 3.98
N SER A 112 1.88 8.57 5.29
CA SER A 112 0.90 7.85 6.10
C SER A 112 0.21 8.79 7.07
N SER A 113 -1.10 8.64 7.22
CA SER A 113 -1.89 9.40 8.18
C SER A 113 -3.05 8.55 8.73
N PRO A 114 -3.65 8.90 9.87
CA PRO A 114 -4.86 8.26 10.33
C PRO A 114 -6.01 8.40 9.33
N CYS A 115 -6.73 7.32 9.08
CA CYS A 115 -7.91 7.31 8.20
C CYS A 115 -9.10 6.57 8.83
N TYR A 116 -10.31 6.92 8.40
CA TYR A 116 -11.53 6.30 8.94
C TYR A 116 -11.72 4.87 8.46
N THR A 117 -11.20 4.50 7.28
CA THR A 117 -11.33 3.14 6.73
C THR A 117 -10.70 2.08 7.63
N PHE A 118 -9.57 2.40 8.29
CA PHE A 118 -8.79 1.43 9.08
C PHE A 118 -8.56 1.84 10.54
N ASN A 119 -8.88 3.10 10.91
CA ASN A 119 -8.55 3.68 12.21
C ASN A 119 -7.08 3.43 12.61
N ASN A 120 -6.18 3.57 11.65
CA ASN A 120 -4.75 3.40 11.84
C ASN A 120 -4.12 4.63 12.49
N CYS A 121 -3.00 4.44 13.19
CA CYS A 121 -2.07 5.53 13.42
C CYS A 121 -1.20 5.73 12.17
N CYS A 122 -0.36 6.77 12.15
CA CYS A 122 0.72 6.86 11.17
C CYS A 122 1.55 5.56 11.23
N LEU A 123 1.80 4.96 10.06
CA LEU A 123 2.51 3.68 9.94
C LEU A 123 4.03 3.86 10.08
N SER A 124 4.53 5.02 9.66
CA SER A 124 5.91 5.48 9.80
C SER A 124 6.07 6.40 11.02
N GLU A 125 7.31 6.69 11.41
CA GLU A 125 7.65 7.57 12.53
C GLU A 125 7.18 9.01 12.29
N ARG A 126 7.19 9.44 11.03
CA ARG A 126 6.71 10.75 10.57
C ARG A 126 5.66 10.55 9.49
N ASP A 127 4.83 11.55 9.28
CA ASP A 127 3.78 11.52 8.25
C ASP A 127 4.38 11.25 6.87
N ASP A 128 5.50 11.90 6.53
CA ASP A 128 6.26 11.70 5.29
C ASP A 128 7.45 10.75 5.51
N PHE A 129 7.68 9.85 4.56
CA PHE A 129 8.79 8.89 4.58
C PHE A 129 9.39 8.67 3.19
N HIS A 130 10.64 8.19 3.16
CA HIS A 130 11.32 7.77 1.94
C HIS A 130 11.38 6.25 1.88
N VAL A 131 10.96 5.68 0.76
CA VAL A 131 11.01 4.25 0.50
C VAL A 131 12.45 3.87 0.11
N ILE A 132 13.03 2.93 0.84
CA ILE A 132 14.29 2.28 0.47
C ILE A 132 14.02 1.04 -0.36
N GLU A 133 13.03 0.25 0.05
CA GLU A 133 12.64 -0.95 -0.66
C GLU A 133 11.12 -1.14 -0.57
N LEU A 134 10.53 -1.53 -1.69
CA LEU A 134 9.13 -1.93 -1.78
C LEU A 134 9.08 -3.27 -2.49
N GLU A 135 8.48 -4.26 -1.83
CA GLU A 135 8.20 -5.57 -2.38
C GLU A 135 6.70 -5.81 -2.46
N VAL A 136 6.31 -6.55 -3.50
CA VAL A 136 4.92 -6.91 -3.76
C VAL A 136 4.84 -8.40 -4.02
N TRP A 137 4.06 -9.07 -3.20
CA TRP A 137 3.89 -10.51 -3.19
C TRP A 137 2.46 -10.88 -3.59
N THR A 138 2.31 -11.88 -4.45
CA THR A 138 1.01 -12.45 -4.84
C THR A 138 0.90 -13.90 -4.39
N PHE A 139 -0.34 -14.40 -4.36
CA PHE A 139 -0.67 -15.73 -3.88
C PHE A 139 -1.24 -16.59 -5.02
N TRP A 140 -0.67 -17.78 -5.20
CA TRP A 140 -1.14 -18.82 -6.11
C TRP A 140 -1.59 -20.05 -5.33
#